data_AF-A0A2E4LNW9-F1
#
_entry.id   AF-A0A2E4LNW9-F1
#
_cell.length_a   1.000
_cell.length_b   1.000
_cell.length_c   1.000
_cell.angle_alpha   90.00
_cell.angle_beta   90.00
_cell.angle_gamma   90.00
#
_symmetry.space_group_name_H-M   'P 1'
#
loop_
_entity.id
_entity.type
_entity.pdbx_description
1 polymer ?
#
loop_
_entity_poly.entity_id
_entity_poly.type
_entity_poly.pdbx_seq_one_letter_code
_entity_poly.pdbx_strand_id
1 'polypeptide(L)'
;MIIGVLKEIHPGERRVAMAPSVAKQCLKNGDYVFLEQGAGVIANFTDDQYEDCGAEIIESAEKIWEQADVILKIRPPEENLETGKHEADLLRKDACLICLLNPGRNPDLLKRLAKTGGTAIAVDAIPRISRAQSMDVLSS
;
A
#
# COMPACT_ATOMS: atom_id res chain seq x y z
N MET A 1 13.68 2.75 -6.38
CA MET A 1 13.27 1.75 -5.36
C MET A 1 12.03 1.02 -5.85
N ILE A 2 11.63 -0.10 -5.24
CA ILE A 2 10.41 -0.84 -5.63
C ILE A 2 9.24 -0.36 -4.78
N ILE A 3 8.21 0.19 -5.43
CA ILE A 3 6.94 0.58 -4.81
C ILE A 3 5.90 -0.50 -5.13
N GLY A 4 5.48 -1.23 -4.11
CA GLY A 4 4.44 -2.25 -4.18
C GLY A 4 3.06 -1.68 -3.86
N VAL A 5 2.09 -1.92 -4.74
CA VAL A 5 0.69 -1.52 -4.57
C VAL A 5 -0.15 -2.79 -4.46
N LEU A 6 -0.63 -3.08 -3.26
CA LEU A 6 -1.39 -4.29 -2.97
C LEU A 6 -2.88 -4.11 -3.25
N LYS A 7 -3.56 -5.21 -3.52
CA LYS A 7 -5.01 -5.29 -3.53
C LYS A 7 -5.53 -5.22 -2.09
N GLU A 8 -6.69 -4.61 -1.94
CA GLU A 8 -7.39 -4.58 -0.66
C GLU A 8 -8.16 -5.89 -0.46
N ILE A 9 -7.92 -6.55 0.68
CA ILE A 9 -8.60 -7.79 1.07
C ILE A 9 -9.87 -7.54 1.87
N HIS A 10 -10.05 -6.30 2.34
CA HIS A 10 -11.20 -5.92 3.14
C HIS A 10 -12.50 -5.94 2.31
N PRO A 11 -13.54 -6.68 2.74
CA PRO A 11 -14.79 -6.74 2.02
C PRO A 11 -15.41 -5.36 1.79
N GLY A 12 -15.69 -5.05 0.52
CA GLY A 12 -16.32 -3.79 0.13
C GLY A 12 -15.37 -2.59 0.02
N GLU A 13 -14.07 -2.74 0.27
CA GLU A 13 -13.10 -1.74 -0.15
C GLU A 13 -12.97 -1.75 -1.68
N ARG A 14 -13.11 -0.58 -2.30
CA ARG A 14 -13.19 -0.42 -3.76
C ARG A 14 -12.07 0.43 -4.32
N ARG A 15 -11.26 1.01 -3.46
CA ARG A 15 -10.17 1.92 -3.81
C ARG A 15 -8.87 1.13 -4.00
N VAL A 16 -7.95 1.74 -4.74
CA VAL A 16 -6.55 1.30 -4.88
C VAL A 16 -5.64 2.44 -4.44
N ALA A 17 -4.52 2.12 -3.81
CA ALA A 17 -3.63 3.13 -3.20
C ALA A 17 -2.88 4.00 -4.22
N MET A 18 -2.81 3.58 -5.49
CA MET A 18 -2.12 4.32 -6.54
C MET A 18 -2.90 4.24 -7.86
N ALA A 19 -3.18 5.40 -8.46
CA ALA A 19 -3.73 5.47 -9.81
C ALA A 19 -2.63 5.32 -10.88
N PRO A 20 -2.94 4.86 -12.11
CA PRO A 20 -1.95 4.69 -13.18
C PRO A 20 -1.17 5.98 -13.53
N SER A 21 -1.82 7.14 -13.41
CA SER A 21 -1.18 8.43 -13.63
C SER A 21 -0.07 8.75 -12.63
N VAL A 22 -0.21 8.29 -11.38
CA VAL A 22 0.79 8.43 -10.31
C VAL A 22 1.89 7.38 -10.49
N ALA A 23 1.54 6.14 -10.83
CA ALA A 23 2.52 5.10 -11.18
C ALA A 23 3.49 5.57 -12.27
N LYS A 24 2.95 6.18 -13.33
CA LYS A 24 3.74 6.79 -14.42
C LYS A 24 4.72 7.86 -13.93
N GLN A 25 4.36 8.63 -12.90
CA GLN A 25 5.24 9.65 -12.34
C GLN A 25 6.36 9.03 -11.51
N CYS A 26 6.05 8.02 -10.69
CA CYS A 26 7.07 7.26 -9.95
C CYS A 26 8.09 6.61 -10.88
N LEU A 27 7.62 5.95 -11.95
CA LEU A 27 8.48 5.34 -12.97
C LEU A 27 9.41 6.38 -13.63
N LYS A 28 8.88 7.58 -13.94
CA LYS A 28 9.70 8.68 -14.48
C LYS A 28 10.77 9.19 -13.52
N ASN A 29 10.55 9.06 -12.21
CA ASN A 29 11.52 9.44 -11.19
C ASN A 29 12.60 8.36 -10.96
N GLY A 30 12.53 7.22 -11.66
CA GLY A 30 13.50 6.13 -11.57
C GLY A 30 13.12 5.01 -10.60
N ASP A 31 11.88 4.98 -10.13
CA ASP A 31 11.34 3.90 -9.31
C ASP A 31 10.76 2.77 -10.16
N TYR A 32 10.60 1.60 -9.56
CA TYR A 32 9.82 0.49 -10.11
C TYR A 32 8.48 0.44 -9.41
N VAL A 33 7.41 0.16 -10.13
CA VAL A 33 6.06 0.04 -9.56
C VAL A 33 5.57 -1.38 -9.80
N PHE A 34 5.37 -2.12 -8.71
CA PHE A 34 4.76 -3.45 -8.71
C PHE A 34 3.30 -3.29 -8.28
N LEU A 35 2.36 -3.78 -9.09
CA LEU A 35 0.94 -3.78 -8.78
C LEU A 35 0.48 -5.22 -8.60
N GLU A 36 -0.26 -5.52 -7.54
CA GLU A 36 -0.94 -6.81 -7.43
C GLU A 36 -2.02 -6.93 -8.51
N GLN A 37 -2.05 -8.07 -9.21
CA GLN A 37 -3.02 -8.33 -10.26
C GLN A 37 -4.46 -8.06 -9.80
N GLY A 38 -5.19 -7.26 -10.56
CA GLY A 38 -6.56 -6.90 -10.29
C GLY A 38 -6.77 -5.92 -9.12
N ALA A 39 -5.71 -5.35 -8.52
CA ALA A 39 -5.83 -4.40 -7.42
C ALA A 39 -6.62 -3.14 -7.81
N GLY A 40 -6.49 -2.69 -9.07
CA GLY A 40 -7.17 -1.51 -9.58
C GLY A 40 -8.59 -1.73 -10.11
N VAL A 41 -8.99 -2.99 -10.37
CA VAL A 41 -10.17 -3.29 -11.21
C VAL A 41 -11.46 -2.71 -10.63
N ILE A 42 -11.64 -2.83 -9.31
CA ILE A 42 -12.85 -2.33 -8.63
C ILE A 42 -12.89 -0.79 -8.61
N ALA A 43 -11.72 -0.15 -8.69
CA ALA A 43 -11.54 1.30 -8.81
C ALA A 43 -11.64 1.82 -10.26
N ASN A 44 -12.02 0.95 -11.22
CA ASN A 44 -12.05 1.22 -12.67
C ASN A 44 -10.65 1.48 -13.28
N PHE A 45 -9.61 0.87 -12.72
CA PHE A 45 -8.29 0.81 -13.36
C PHE A 45 -7.97 -0.63 -13.75
N THR A 46 -7.81 -0.90 -15.05
CA THR A 46 -7.45 -2.25 -15.52
C THR A 46 -5.96 -2.49 -15.39
N ASP A 47 -5.55 -3.76 -15.29
CA ASP A 47 -4.13 -4.12 -15.24
C ASP A 47 -3.39 -3.60 -16.48
N ASP A 48 -3.99 -3.70 -17.68
CA ASP A 48 -3.47 -3.11 -18.93
C ASP A 48 -3.12 -1.63 -18.81
N GLN A 49 -3.91 -0.82 -18.07
CA GLN A 49 -3.63 0.61 -17.90
C GLN A 49 -2.37 0.86 -17.05
N TYR A 50 -2.04 -0.06 -16.15
CA TYR A 50 -0.81 -0.01 -15.38
C TYR A 50 0.38 -0.54 -16.20
N GLU A 51 0.20 -1.61 -16.98
CA GLU A 51 1.23 -2.09 -17.92
C GLU A 51 1.59 -1.03 -18.96
N ASP A 52 0.59 -0.36 -19.56
CA ASP A 52 0.76 0.74 -20.52
C ASP A 52 1.55 1.92 -19.94
N CYS A 53 1.53 2.09 -18.62
CA CYS A 53 2.29 3.14 -17.94
C CYS A 53 3.70 2.69 -17.52
N GLY A 54 4.00 1.39 -17.65
CA GLY A 54 5.28 0.74 -17.35
C GLY A 54 5.36 0.09 -15.96
N ALA A 55 4.24 -0.07 -15.26
CA ALA A 55 4.19 -0.81 -14.01
C ALA A 55 4.19 -2.33 -14.29
N GLU A 56 4.75 -3.11 -13.37
CA GLU A 56 4.81 -4.56 -13.46
C GLU A 56 3.65 -5.18 -12.69
N ILE A 57 2.88 -6.04 -13.33
CA ILE A 57 1.77 -6.77 -12.70
C ILE A 57 2.32 -8.03 -12.03
N ILE A 58 2.05 -8.16 -10.74
CA ILE A 58 2.50 -9.27 -9.91
C ILE A 58 1.28 -10.07 -9.44
N GLU A 59 1.23 -11.36 -9.79
CA GLU A 59 0.10 -12.25 -9.45
C GLU A 59 -0.01 -12.58 -7.95
N SER A 60 1.09 -12.45 -7.20
CA SER A 60 1.17 -12.84 -5.80
C SER A 60 1.48 -11.65 -4.90
N ALA A 61 0.55 -11.36 -3.98
CA ALA A 61 0.76 -10.38 -2.91
C ALA A 61 2.02 -10.69 -2.08
N GLU A 62 2.32 -11.98 -1.82
CA GLU A 62 3.51 -12.38 -1.06
C GLU A 62 4.80 -11.92 -1.74
N LYS A 63 4.90 -12.01 -3.07
CA LYS A 63 6.07 -11.51 -3.81
C LYS A 63 6.25 -10.00 -3.64
N ILE A 64 5.16 -9.24 -3.61
CA ILE A 64 5.22 -7.79 -3.38
C ILE A 64 5.70 -7.50 -1.96
N TRP A 65 5.15 -8.20 -0.95
CA TRP A 65 5.60 -8.08 0.44
C TRP A 65 7.10 -8.39 0.62
N GLU A 66 7.61 -9.39 -0.11
CA GLU A 66 9.01 -9.80 -0.04
C GLU A 66 9.97 -8.79 -0.71
N GLN A 67 9.59 -8.25 -1.87
CA GLN A 67 10.50 -7.50 -2.74
C GLN A 67 10.35 -5.97 -2.62
N ALA A 68 9.18 -5.45 -2.25
CA ALA A 68 8.96 -4.02 -2.22
C ALA A 68 9.77 -3.32 -1.11
N ASP A 69 10.25 -2.11 -1.42
CA ASP A 69 10.87 -1.21 -0.46
C ASP A 69 9.81 -0.32 0.21
N VAL A 70 8.80 0.08 -0.56
CA VAL A 70 7.64 0.84 -0.09
C VAL A 70 6.38 0.09 -0.48
N ILE A 71 5.48 -0.14 0.48
CA ILE A 71 4.22 -0.85 0.29
C ILE A 71 3.07 0.12 0.54
N LEU A 72 2.18 0.23 -0.44
CA LEU A 72 1.01 1.10 -0.38
C LEU A 72 -0.25 0.26 -0.23
N LYS A 73 -1.04 0.59 0.80
CA LYS A 73 -2.40 0.11 1.02
C LYS A 73 -3.31 1.28 1.38
N ILE A 74 -4.60 1.09 1.21
CA ILE A 74 -5.62 2.02 1.70
C ILE A 74 -5.87 1.76 3.18
N ARG A 75 -6.28 0.54 3.54
CA ARG A 75 -6.69 0.19 4.91
C ARG A 75 -5.51 -0.33 5.73
N PRO A 76 -5.64 -0.38 7.08
CA PRO A 76 -4.66 -1.08 7.89
C PRO A 76 -4.55 -2.54 7.44
N PRO A 77 -3.33 -3.14 7.45
CA PRO A 77 -3.17 -4.55 7.19
C PRO A 77 -4.03 -5.40 8.15
N GLU A 78 -4.67 -6.44 7.62
CA GLU A 78 -5.57 -7.30 8.40
C GLU A 78 -5.23 -8.79 8.24
N GLU A 79 -6.03 -9.65 8.87
CA GLU A 79 -5.89 -11.10 8.72
C GLU A 79 -6.42 -11.53 7.35
N ASN A 80 -5.54 -12.09 6.53
CA ASN A 80 -5.92 -12.65 5.25
C ASN A 80 -6.53 -14.03 5.47
N LEU A 81 -7.85 -14.12 5.28
CA LEU A 81 -8.62 -15.35 5.50
C LEU A 81 -8.28 -16.46 4.49
N GLU A 82 -7.74 -16.13 3.32
CA GLU A 82 -7.35 -17.10 2.29
C GLU A 82 -6.02 -17.77 2.63
N THR A 83 -5.05 -17.00 3.14
CA THR A 83 -3.71 -17.51 3.48
C THR A 83 -3.55 -17.90 4.95
N GLY A 84 -4.46 -17.46 5.83
CA GLY A 84 -4.39 -17.66 7.27
C GLY A 84 -3.26 -16.86 7.95
N LYS A 85 -2.67 -15.89 7.25
CA LYS A 85 -1.59 -15.03 7.74
C LYS A 85 -2.09 -13.61 7.94
N HIS A 86 -1.53 -12.92 8.92
CA HIS A 86 -1.77 -11.49 9.09
C HIS A 86 -0.83 -10.70 8.17
N GLU A 87 -1.36 -9.81 7.34
CA GLU A 87 -0.57 -9.04 6.36
C GLU A 87 0.59 -8.25 7.02
N ALA A 88 0.33 -7.64 8.19
CA ALA A 88 1.36 -6.94 8.96
C ALA A 88 2.59 -7.79 9.31
N ASP A 89 2.45 -9.11 9.46
CA ASP A 89 3.56 -10.00 9.80
C ASP A 89 4.47 -10.26 8.57
N LEU A 90 4.01 -9.89 7.36
CA LEU A 90 4.77 -9.99 6.11
C LEU A 90 5.65 -8.76 5.84
N LEU A 91 5.52 -7.69 6.64
CA LEU A 91 6.34 -6.50 6.46
C LEU A 91 7.82 -6.82 6.75
N ARG A 92 8.69 -6.50 5.80
CA ARG A 92 10.14 -6.70 5.95
C ARG A 92 10.76 -5.58 6.79
N LYS A 93 11.84 -5.93 7.52
CA LYS A 93 12.57 -5.01 8.41
C LYS A 93 12.99 -3.68 7.76
N ASP A 94 13.39 -3.69 6.49
CA ASP A 94 13.88 -2.49 5.81
C ASP A 94 12.83 -1.89 4.84
N ALA A 95 11.59 -2.37 4.89
CA ALA A 95 10.49 -1.87 4.08
C ALA A 95 9.65 -0.84 4.83
N CYS A 96 8.94 0.00 4.07
CA CYS A 96 8.05 1.04 4.57
C CYS A 96 6.60 0.78 4.14
N LEU A 97 5.68 0.62 5.09
CA LEU A 97 4.25 0.54 4.83
C LEU A 97 3.60 1.94 4.94
N ILE A 98 2.80 2.34 3.96
CA ILE A 98 2.02 3.59 3.99
C ILE A 98 0.54 3.25 3.80
N CYS A 99 -0.29 3.58 4.80
CA CYS A 99 -1.74 3.33 4.77
C CYS A 99 -2.49 4.15 5.84
N LEU A 100 -3.83 4.08 5.85
CA LEU A 100 -4.69 4.59 6.92
C LEU A 100 -4.60 3.67 8.15
N LEU A 101 -3.54 3.76 8.92
CA LEU A 101 -3.20 2.84 10.00
C LEU A 101 -4.12 2.97 11.23
N ASN A 102 -4.72 4.14 11.45
CA ASN A 102 -5.50 4.47 12.66
C ASN A 102 -4.76 4.11 13.97
N PRO A 103 -3.56 4.67 14.24
CA PRO A 103 -2.69 4.24 15.35
C PRO A 103 -3.39 4.24 16.72
N GLY A 104 -4.25 5.22 16.97
CA GLY A 104 -4.97 5.34 18.25
C GLY A 104 -6.02 4.26 18.50
N ARG A 105 -6.44 3.50 17.47
CA ARG A 105 -7.46 2.46 17.56
C ARG A 105 -6.91 1.04 17.43
N ASN A 106 -5.67 0.88 16.95
CA ASN A 106 -5.09 -0.41 16.59
C ASN A 106 -3.79 -0.72 17.36
N PRO A 107 -3.78 -0.73 18.70
CA PRO A 107 -2.54 -0.92 19.48
C PRO A 107 -1.87 -2.27 19.22
N ASP A 108 -2.63 -3.33 18.95
CA ASP A 108 -2.07 -4.66 18.70
C ASP A 108 -1.45 -4.77 17.30
N LEU A 109 -2.02 -4.08 16.31
CA LEU A 109 -1.40 -3.94 14.98
C LEU A 109 -0.06 -3.20 15.07
N LEU A 110 0.02 -2.11 15.85
CA LEU A 110 1.27 -1.39 16.07
C LEU A 110 2.33 -2.27 16.72
N LYS A 111 1.96 -3.10 17.70
CA LYS A 111 2.88 -4.08 18.31
C LYS A 111 3.35 -5.13 17.30
N ARG A 112 2.48 -5.59 16.40
CA ARG A 112 2.86 -6.54 15.33
C ARG A 112 3.86 -5.91 14.38
N LEU A 113 3.53 -4.73 13.83
CA LEU A 113 4.41 -4.00 12.93
C LEU A 113 5.77 -3.70 13.60
N ALA A 114 5.78 -3.28 14.86
CA ALA A 114 7.02 -3.03 15.60
C ALA A 114 7.93 -4.26 15.72
N LYS A 115 7.37 -5.48 15.82
CA LYS A 115 8.16 -6.73 15.87
C LYS A 115 8.86 -7.06 14.56
N THR A 116 8.33 -6.60 13.43
CA THR A 116 8.94 -6.83 12.12
C THR A 116 10.24 -6.03 11.91
N GLY A 117 10.39 -4.93 12.65
CA GLY A 117 11.46 -3.96 12.47
C GLY A 117 11.26 -3.03 11.27
N GLY A 118 10.19 -3.22 10.49
CA GLY A 118 9.79 -2.35 9.37
C GLY A 118 9.31 -0.98 9.82
N THR A 119 9.24 -0.06 8.87
CA THR A 119 8.70 1.30 9.09
C THR A 119 7.24 1.35 8.66
N ALA A 120 6.39 2.03 9.42
CA ALA A 120 5.00 2.29 9.05
C ALA A 120 4.68 3.78 9.16
N ILE A 121 4.11 4.36 8.10
CA ILE A 121 3.63 5.74 8.04
C ILE A 121 2.10 5.74 8.02
N ALA A 122 1.51 6.27 9.09
CA ALA A 122 0.07 6.45 9.20
C ALA A 122 -0.33 7.78 8.53
N VAL A 123 -0.93 7.72 7.34
CA VAL A 123 -1.32 8.94 6.62
C VAL A 123 -2.51 9.67 7.27
N ASP A 124 -3.32 8.95 8.05
CA ASP A 124 -4.37 9.52 8.90
C ASP A 124 -3.85 10.29 10.12
N ALA A 125 -2.55 10.17 10.43
CA ALA A 125 -1.89 10.88 11.53
C ALA A 125 -1.05 12.08 11.05
N ILE A 126 -1.15 12.47 9.78
CA ILE A 126 -0.43 13.62 9.23
C ILE A 126 -0.91 14.90 9.93
N PRO A 127 0.01 15.76 10.41
CA PRO A 127 -0.38 16.97 11.13
C PRO A 127 -1.10 17.95 10.20
N ARG A 128 -2.19 18.54 10.71
CA ARG A 128 -2.97 19.56 9.99
C ARG A 128 -2.30 20.93 10.03
N ILE A 129 -1.26 21.07 9.22
CA ILE A 129 -0.50 22.31 9.02
C ILE A 129 -0.43 22.66 7.53
N SER A 130 -0.29 23.94 7.18
CA SER A 130 -0.40 24.40 5.78
C SER A 130 0.50 23.65 4.79
N ARG A 131 1.73 23.31 5.18
CA ARG A 131 2.68 22.58 4.32
C ARG A 131 2.31 21.11 4.05
N ALA A 132 1.41 20.54 4.84
CA ALA A 132 1.03 19.13 4.77
C ALA A 132 -0.38 18.91 4.19
N GLN A 133 -1.07 19.99 3.79
CA GLN A 133 -2.45 19.94 3.32
C GLN A 133 -2.61 19.05 2.06
N SER A 134 -1.63 19.04 1.16
CA SER A 134 -1.65 18.16 -0.02
C SER A 134 -1.51 16.67 0.30
N MET A 135 -1.17 16.33 1.55
CA MET A 135 -1.03 14.96 2.04
C MET A 135 -2.18 14.56 2.99
N ASP A 136 -3.15 15.45 3.28
CA ASP A 136 -4.26 15.16 4.19
C ASP A 136 -5.35 14.35 3.49
N VAL A 137 -5.23 13.03 3.62
CA VAL A 137 -6.16 12.02 3.08
C VAL A 137 -7.55 12.03 3.71
N LEU A 138 -7.76 12.76 4.82
CA LEU A 138 -9.07 12.90 5.46
C LEU A 138 -9.86 14.09 4.91
N SER A 139 -9.23 14.91 4.06
CA SER A 139 -9.82 16.13 3.49
C SER A 139 -10.09 16.06 1.98
N SER A 140 -9.72 14.95 1.35
CA SER A 140 -9.82 14.68 -0.09
C SER A 140 -11.15 14.09 -0.54
#